data_AF-A0A0P7UD90-F1
#
_entry.id   AF-A0A0P7UD90-F1
#
_cell.length_a   1.000
_cell.length_b   1.000
_cell.length_c   1.000
_cell.angle_alpha   90.00
_cell.angle_beta   90.00
_cell.angle_gamma   90.00
#
_symmetry.space_group_name_H-M   'P 1'
#
loop_
_entity.id
_entity.type
_entity.pdbx_description
1 polymer ?
#
loop_
_entity_poly.entity_id
_entity_poly.type
_entity_poly.pdbx_seq_one_letter_code
_entity_poly.pdbx_strand_id
1 'polypeptide(L)'
;MPSFSQEGQINLGGVFSFHRKPGDSQNIFTVKPKTTNCQGEYQLAQTMIFAIEEINNRTDILPGVTLGYKIYDTCASVTFSVQSAMALMNGYEEMLTDTSCSRPAAVKAIIGESGSTNTIAIAARTKINGLKEFVLKLHPSNHPNNSDVKDFWEAAFQCSVTKETSSNYKTPCTGSESLTELKNQYTDESEIRITNNVYKAVYAVAYSLHSQLECMPQKGCAKNLQTEPWQVLDALKKVNFTLRTGERVFFDGNGDPAAKYEVVNWQLGPNGAVEFKAVGYYDATLPPGQQFVMSPVDMAWAGGQKQKPTSVCSESCPSGTRKAVRRGKPVCCYDCVPCAEGEISNKTDSNDCIPCDLEYWSNEKRDRCVLKTVEFLSFEEVMG
;
A
#
# COMPACT_ATOMS: atom_id res chain seq x y z
N MET A 1 -22.60 -17.58 6.16
CA MET A 1 -21.57 -18.48 6.73
C MET A 1 -20.19 -17.99 6.33
N PRO A 2 -19.11 -18.34 7.06
CA PRO A 2 -17.75 -18.00 6.62
C PRO A 2 -17.39 -18.76 5.35
N SER A 3 -16.67 -18.08 4.45
CA SER A 3 -16.11 -18.62 3.20
C SER A 3 -15.01 -19.65 3.47
N PHE A 4 -14.15 -19.38 4.46
CA PHE A 4 -13.15 -20.34 4.93
C PHE A 4 -13.23 -20.43 6.44
N SER A 5 -13.16 -21.65 6.99
CA SER A 5 -13.10 -21.84 8.43
C SER A 5 -12.31 -23.09 8.81
N GLN A 6 -11.56 -22.97 9.90
CA GLN A 6 -10.91 -24.07 10.59
C GLN A 6 -10.88 -23.73 12.07
N GLU A 7 -11.37 -24.64 12.90
CA GLU A 7 -11.36 -24.44 14.36
C GLU A 7 -9.95 -24.65 14.93
N GLY A 8 -9.53 -23.72 15.78
CA GLY A 8 -8.33 -23.82 16.60
C GLY A 8 -8.67 -23.49 18.06
N GLN A 9 -7.67 -23.60 18.94
CA GLN A 9 -7.83 -23.16 20.33
C GLN A 9 -8.07 -21.65 20.44
N ILE A 10 -7.51 -20.87 19.51
CA ILE A 10 -7.74 -19.44 19.36
C ILE A 10 -8.06 -19.15 17.90
N ASN A 11 -9.27 -18.63 17.63
CA ASN A 11 -9.69 -18.29 16.27
C ASN A 11 -9.42 -16.82 15.94
N LEU A 12 -8.93 -16.57 14.72
CA LEU A 12 -8.77 -15.24 14.13
C LEU A 12 -9.83 -14.99 13.05
N GLY A 13 -10.32 -13.75 12.96
CA GLY A 13 -11.28 -13.33 11.94
C GLY A 13 -10.58 -12.75 10.71
N GLY A 14 -11.05 -13.11 9.52
CA GLY A 14 -10.62 -12.51 8.26
C GLY A 14 -11.81 -11.87 7.54
N VAL A 15 -11.61 -10.68 6.99
CA VAL A 15 -12.64 -9.93 6.27
C VAL A 15 -12.03 -9.42 4.96
N PHE A 16 -12.41 -10.03 3.84
CA PHE A 16 -11.83 -9.76 2.52
C PHE A 16 -12.92 -9.69 1.45
N SER A 17 -12.64 -9.01 0.34
CA SER A 17 -13.57 -8.89 -0.80
C SER A 17 -13.24 -9.89 -1.91
N PHE A 18 -13.81 -11.08 -1.88
CA PHE A 18 -13.63 -12.12 -2.91
C PHE A 18 -14.41 -11.82 -4.17
N HIS A 19 -15.60 -11.26 -3.99
CA HIS A 19 -16.43 -10.77 -5.08
C HIS A 19 -16.44 -9.24 -5.09
N ARG A 20 -16.65 -8.62 -6.25
CA ARG A 20 -17.12 -7.23 -6.30
C ARG A 20 -18.59 -7.25 -6.62
N LYS A 21 -19.37 -6.36 -5.98
CA LYS A 21 -20.71 -6.06 -6.46
C LYS A 21 -20.66 -5.75 -7.96
N PRO A 22 -21.56 -6.32 -8.78
CA PRO A 22 -21.79 -5.80 -10.12
C PRO A 22 -22.02 -4.29 -9.99
N GLY A 23 -21.32 -3.48 -10.79
CA GLY A 23 -21.59 -2.03 -10.83
C GLY A 23 -23.07 -1.80 -11.05
N ASP A 24 -23.67 -0.80 -10.38
CA ASP A 24 -25.10 -0.48 -10.36
C ASP A 24 -25.76 -0.64 -11.74
N SER A 25 -26.19 -1.85 -12.06
CA SER A 25 -27.20 -2.07 -13.07
C SER A 25 -28.49 -1.67 -12.38
N GLN A 26 -29.12 -0.57 -12.82
CA GLN A 26 -30.46 -0.23 -12.34
C GLN A 26 -31.30 -1.51 -12.39
N ASN A 27 -31.74 -1.97 -11.23
CA ASN A 27 -32.47 -3.22 -11.10
C ASN A 27 -33.80 -3.05 -11.83
N ILE A 28 -33.87 -3.52 -13.07
CA ILE A 28 -35.11 -3.53 -13.85
C ILE A 28 -36.02 -4.70 -13.40
N PHE A 29 -35.63 -5.48 -12.36
CA PHE A 29 -36.31 -6.67 -11.81
C PHE A 29 -36.84 -7.68 -12.84
N THR A 30 -36.31 -7.65 -14.06
CA THR A 30 -36.79 -8.43 -15.21
C THR A 30 -35.76 -9.44 -15.71
N VAL A 31 -34.49 -9.33 -15.28
CA VAL A 31 -33.41 -10.26 -15.66
C VAL A 31 -32.52 -10.52 -14.44
N LYS A 32 -32.11 -11.77 -14.25
CA LYS A 32 -31.13 -12.15 -13.21
C LYS A 32 -29.80 -11.41 -13.48
N PRO A 33 -29.24 -10.66 -12.51
CA PRO A 33 -28.01 -9.90 -12.73
C PRO A 33 -26.87 -10.82 -13.18
N LYS A 34 -26.08 -10.38 -14.17
CA LYS A 34 -24.87 -11.09 -14.58
C LYS A 34 -23.79 -10.90 -13.51
N THR A 35 -23.23 -12.00 -13.01
CA THR A 35 -22.04 -12.01 -12.18
C THR A 35 -20.88 -11.41 -12.98
N THR A 36 -20.32 -10.30 -12.51
CA THR A 36 -19.14 -9.69 -13.13
C THR A 36 -17.91 -10.49 -12.73
N ASN A 37 -17.09 -10.88 -13.70
CA ASN A 37 -15.88 -11.66 -13.46
C ASN A 37 -14.89 -10.80 -12.64
N CYS A 38 -14.66 -11.16 -11.38
CA CYS A 38 -13.78 -10.41 -10.47
C CYS A 38 -12.82 -11.39 -9.80
N GLN A 39 -11.53 -11.23 -10.06
CA GLN A 39 -10.47 -11.87 -9.28
C GLN A 39 -10.29 -11.05 -8.00
N GLY A 40 -11.11 -11.31 -6.98
CA GLY A 40 -11.05 -10.59 -5.71
C GLY A 40 -9.89 -11.03 -4.84
N GLU A 41 -9.96 -10.66 -3.56
CA GLU A 41 -8.92 -10.79 -2.54
C GLU A 41 -8.68 -12.24 -2.04
N TYR A 42 -8.94 -13.23 -2.89
CA TYR A 42 -8.68 -14.64 -2.59
C TYR A 42 -7.24 -14.89 -2.19
N GLN A 43 -6.27 -14.23 -2.85
CA GLN A 43 -4.86 -14.35 -2.49
C GLN A 43 -4.60 -13.83 -1.07
N LEU A 44 -5.32 -12.79 -0.62
CA LEU A 44 -5.19 -12.24 0.73
C LEU A 44 -5.71 -13.22 1.78
N ALA A 45 -6.88 -13.83 1.55
CA ALA A 45 -7.40 -14.86 2.44
C ALA A 45 -6.48 -16.09 2.50
N GLN A 46 -5.97 -16.55 1.36
CA GLN A 46 -5.02 -17.66 1.32
C GLN A 46 -3.71 -17.31 2.04
N THR A 47 -3.29 -16.04 2.01
CA THR A 47 -2.12 -15.58 2.77
C THR A 47 -2.37 -15.58 4.26
N MET A 48 -3.56 -15.22 4.71
CA MET A 48 -3.95 -15.35 6.11
C MET A 48 -3.89 -16.83 6.56
N ILE A 49 -4.45 -17.75 5.76
CA ILE A 49 -4.41 -19.19 6.04
C ILE A 49 -2.96 -19.69 6.07
N PHE A 50 -2.16 -19.36 5.06
CA PHE A 50 -0.74 -19.71 4.99
C PHE A 50 0.04 -19.27 6.23
N ALA A 51 -0.14 -18.01 6.66
CA ALA A 51 0.55 -17.49 7.84
C ALA A 51 0.14 -18.25 9.12
N ILE A 52 -1.15 -18.58 9.27
CA ILE A 52 -1.66 -19.36 10.40
C ILE A 52 -1.08 -20.78 10.40
N GLU A 53 -1.07 -21.46 9.26
CA GLU A 53 -0.47 -22.80 9.13
C GLU A 53 1.03 -22.77 9.42
N GLU A 54 1.74 -21.76 8.93
CA GLU A 54 3.16 -21.58 9.20
C GLU A 54 3.44 -21.37 10.71
N ILE A 55 2.63 -20.56 11.39
CA ILE A 55 2.72 -20.34 12.83
C ILE A 55 2.43 -21.63 13.60
N ASN A 56 1.38 -22.37 13.24
CA ASN A 56 0.99 -23.62 13.88
C ASN A 56 2.08 -24.71 13.74
N ASN A 57 2.89 -24.65 12.68
CA ASN A 57 4.00 -25.58 12.45
C ASN A 57 5.33 -25.13 13.09
N ARG A 58 5.34 -24.00 13.81
CA ARG A 58 6.51 -23.50 14.52
C ARG A 58 6.46 -23.85 16.00
N THR A 59 7.64 -24.02 16.59
CA THR A 59 7.80 -24.35 18.02
C THR A 59 8.33 -23.19 18.86
N ASP A 60 8.72 -22.10 18.21
CA ASP A 60 9.25 -20.89 18.85
C ASP A 60 8.20 -19.80 19.07
N ILE A 61 7.11 -19.82 18.29
CA ILE A 61 5.94 -18.95 18.45
C ILE A 61 4.73 -19.81 18.80
N LEU A 62 3.95 -19.38 19.79
CA LEU A 62 2.76 -20.08 20.31
C LEU A 62 2.92 -21.63 20.47
N PRO A 63 4.00 -22.13 21.11
CA PRO A 63 4.21 -23.58 21.25
C PRO A 63 3.06 -24.27 21.99
N GLY A 64 2.49 -25.29 21.36
CA GLY A 64 1.37 -26.07 21.92
C GLY A 64 0.01 -25.37 21.85
N VAL A 65 -0.09 -24.26 21.10
CA VAL A 65 -1.34 -23.53 20.87
C VAL A 65 -1.67 -23.54 19.38
N THR A 66 -2.86 -23.99 19.01
CA THR A 66 -3.33 -23.98 17.63
C THR A 66 -4.19 -22.75 17.33
N LEU A 67 -3.79 -22.00 16.30
CA LEU A 67 -4.58 -20.92 15.73
C LEU A 67 -5.55 -21.48 14.68
N GLY A 68 -6.81 -21.05 14.76
CA GLY A 68 -7.84 -21.28 13.76
C GLY A 68 -8.26 -19.98 13.08
N TYR A 69 -9.21 -20.08 12.15
CA TYR A 69 -9.70 -18.91 11.41
C TYR A 69 -11.18 -19.01 11.03
N LYS A 70 -11.80 -17.85 10.88
CA LYS A 70 -13.12 -17.65 10.26
C LYS A 70 -13.02 -16.47 9.30
N ILE A 71 -13.10 -16.75 8.00
CA ILE A 71 -12.90 -15.75 6.95
C ILE A 71 -14.22 -15.52 6.21
N TYR A 72 -14.62 -14.27 6.08
CA TYR A 72 -15.86 -13.84 5.44
C TYR A 72 -15.59 -13.02 4.18
N ASP A 73 -16.41 -13.24 3.17
CA ASP A 73 -16.50 -12.38 1.99
C ASP A 73 -17.40 -11.17 2.26
N THR A 74 -16.91 -9.97 1.95
CA THR A 74 -17.69 -8.73 2.07
C THR A 74 -18.26 -8.23 0.75
N CYS A 75 -17.91 -8.83 -0.38
CA CYS A 75 -18.33 -8.40 -1.71
C CYS A 75 -18.03 -6.90 -2.01
N ALA A 76 -16.99 -6.32 -1.39
CA ALA A 76 -16.69 -4.88 -1.41
C ALA A 76 -17.87 -3.99 -0.94
N SER A 77 -18.68 -4.48 0.01
CA SER A 77 -19.88 -3.81 0.51
C SER A 77 -19.78 -3.51 2.00
N VAL A 78 -20.04 -2.25 2.38
CA VAL A 78 -20.10 -1.83 3.78
C VAL A 78 -21.09 -2.66 4.58
N THR A 79 -22.29 -2.93 4.03
CA THR A 79 -23.32 -3.74 4.71
C THR A 79 -22.84 -5.15 5.06
N PHE A 80 -22.24 -5.87 4.10
CA PHE A 80 -21.71 -7.21 4.32
C PHE A 80 -20.47 -7.19 5.22
N SER A 81 -19.68 -6.11 5.20
CA SER A 81 -18.56 -5.91 6.12
C SER A 81 -19.04 -5.80 7.57
N VAL A 82 -20.09 -4.99 7.82
CA VAL A 82 -20.70 -4.88 9.16
C VAL A 82 -21.30 -6.21 9.60
N GLN A 83 -22.01 -6.92 8.72
CA GLN A 83 -22.57 -8.24 9.02
C GLN A 83 -21.48 -9.27 9.38
N SER A 84 -20.37 -9.26 8.62
CA SER A 84 -19.22 -10.13 8.89
C SER A 84 -18.57 -9.82 10.23
N ALA A 85 -18.37 -8.53 10.54
CA ALA A 85 -17.85 -8.10 11.83
C ALA A 85 -18.77 -8.54 12.99
N MET A 86 -20.08 -8.36 12.87
CA MET A 86 -21.04 -8.83 13.88
C MET A 86 -20.98 -10.34 14.08
N ALA A 87 -20.87 -11.12 13.01
CA ALA A 87 -20.75 -12.57 13.08
C ALA A 87 -19.43 -13.02 13.75
N LEU A 88 -18.33 -12.30 13.51
CA LEU A 88 -17.03 -12.54 14.15
C LEU A 88 -17.02 -12.17 15.64
N MET A 89 -17.81 -11.18 16.03
CA MET A 89 -17.95 -10.79 17.44
C MET A 89 -18.87 -11.74 18.21
N ASN A 90 -20.03 -12.10 17.64
CA ASN A 90 -21.11 -12.77 18.38
C ASN A 90 -21.32 -14.25 18.02
N GLY A 91 -20.67 -14.74 16.95
CA GLY A 91 -21.02 -16.03 16.33
C GLY A 91 -22.13 -15.89 15.28
N TYR A 92 -22.31 -16.93 14.47
CA TYR A 92 -23.31 -16.97 13.38
C TYR A 92 -24.63 -17.60 13.84
N GLU A 93 -25.76 -17.15 13.27
CA GLU A 93 -27.13 -17.33 13.80
C GLU A 93 -27.62 -18.78 14.04
N GLU A 94 -27.07 -19.81 13.39
CA GLU A 94 -27.56 -21.21 13.53
C GLU A 94 -27.31 -21.86 14.91
N MET A 95 -26.62 -21.17 15.83
CA MET A 95 -26.41 -21.60 17.22
C MET A 95 -27.08 -20.69 18.27
N LEU A 96 -28.04 -19.85 17.86
CA LEU A 96 -28.80 -18.96 18.74
C LEU A 96 -29.97 -19.70 19.42
N THR A 97 -29.65 -20.66 20.28
CA THR A 97 -30.64 -21.32 21.15
C THR A 97 -30.75 -20.69 22.53
N ASP A 98 -29.93 -19.68 22.85
CA ASP A 98 -29.80 -19.20 24.23
C ASP A 98 -29.77 -17.66 24.33
N THR A 99 -30.55 -17.12 25.26
CA THR A 99 -30.88 -15.69 25.41
C THR A 99 -29.84 -14.88 26.19
N SER A 100 -28.68 -15.46 26.51
CA SER A 100 -27.63 -14.80 27.26
C SER A 100 -26.56 -14.15 26.36
N CYS A 101 -26.48 -12.82 26.40
CA CYS A 101 -25.46 -12.01 25.69
C CYS A 101 -24.06 -12.10 26.31
N SER A 102 -23.73 -13.16 27.04
CA SER A 102 -22.49 -13.32 27.81
C SER A 102 -21.47 -14.28 27.15
N ARG A 103 -21.63 -14.57 25.86
CA ARG A 103 -20.74 -15.49 25.14
C ARG A 103 -19.40 -14.84 24.83
N PRO A 104 -18.27 -15.56 24.98
CA PRO A 104 -16.96 -15.07 24.54
C PRO A 104 -16.96 -14.76 23.05
N ALA A 105 -16.21 -13.74 22.64
CA ALA A 105 -16.08 -13.39 21.23
C ALA A 105 -15.65 -14.60 20.38
N ALA A 106 -16.28 -14.77 19.21
CA ALA A 106 -16.02 -15.93 18.35
C ALA A 106 -14.59 -15.93 17.78
N VAL A 107 -13.95 -14.77 17.72
CA VAL A 107 -12.53 -14.58 17.38
C VAL A 107 -11.85 -13.58 18.32
N LYS A 108 -10.52 -13.62 18.40
CA LYS A 108 -9.73 -12.75 19.30
C LYS A 108 -9.14 -11.52 18.62
N ALA A 109 -9.07 -11.52 17.30
CA ALA A 109 -8.70 -10.37 16.47
C ALA A 109 -9.34 -10.52 15.08
N ILE A 110 -9.48 -9.40 14.37
CA ILE A 110 -9.99 -9.36 12.99
C ILE A 110 -8.93 -8.73 12.10
N ILE A 111 -8.66 -9.33 10.94
CA ILE A 111 -7.74 -8.85 9.91
C ILE A 111 -8.59 -8.46 8.69
N GLY A 112 -8.49 -7.19 8.28
CA GLY A 112 -9.34 -6.57 7.27
C GLY A 112 -9.96 -5.27 7.79
N GLU A 113 -10.71 -4.51 7.00
CA GLU A 113 -11.01 -4.68 5.57
C GLU A 113 -10.09 -3.77 4.72
N SER A 114 -9.93 -4.09 3.43
CA SER A 114 -8.92 -3.52 2.53
C SER A 114 -9.25 -2.13 1.94
N GLY A 115 -10.45 -1.61 2.16
CA GLY A 115 -11.07 -0.54 1.39
C GLY A 115 -10.70 0.90 1.76
N SER A 116 -9.52 1.19 2.29
CA SER A 116 -9.25 2.54 2.83
C SER A 116 -8.09 3.37 2.23
N THR A 117 -7.25 2.92 1.28
CA THR A 117 -6.13 3.78 0.84
C THR A 117 -5.53 3.59 -0.57
N ASN A 118 -5.12 4.71 -1.18
CA ASN A 118 -4.29 4.80 -2.41
C ASN A 118 -2.81 4.40 -2.21
N THR A 119 -2.34 4.24 -0.97
CA THR A 119 -0.94 3.88 -0.63
C THR A 119 -0.58 2.44 -0.98
N ILE A 120 -1.55 1.60 -1.32
CA ILE A 120 -1.35 0.24 -1.84
C ILE A 120 -0.36 0.22 -3.02
N ALA A 121 -0.48 1.19 -3.94
CA ALA A 121 0.31 1.24 -5.17
C ALA A 121 1.80 1.57 -4.96
N ILE A 122 2.19 2.00 -3.76
CA ILE A 122 3.56 2.38 -3.42
C ILE A 122 4.14 1.57 -2.26
N ALA A 123 3.39 0.62 -1.71
CA ALA A 123 3.88 -0.25 -0.65
C ALA A 123 5.09 -1.09 -1.11
N ALA A 124 6.02 -1.35 -0.19
CA ALA A 124 7.22 -2.14 -0.48
C ALA A 124 6.86 -3.59 -0.85
N ARG A 125 7.58 -4.17 -1.82
CA ARG A 125 7.43 -5.57 -2.21
C ARG A 125 8.29 -6.44 -1.31
N THR A 126 7.71 -7.51 -0.79
CA THR A 126 8.42 -8.49 0.02
C THR A 126 8.08 -9.89 -0.44
N LYS A 127 9.11 -10.71 -0.68
CA LYS A 127 8.92 -12.12 -1.02
C LYS A 127 8.65 -12.92 0.25
N ILE A 128 7.50 -13.58 0.29
CA ILE A 128 7.16 -14.56 1.32
C ILE A 128 7.49 -15.95 0.76
N ASN A 129 8.48 -16.61 1.35
CA ASN A 129 8.92 -17.93 0.90
C ASN A 129 7.81 -18.97 1.19
N GLY A 130 7.51 -19.84 0.22
CA GLY A 130 6.51 -20.90 0.38
C GLY A 130 5.06 -20.47 0.08
N LEU A 131 4.78 -19.16 0.05
CA LEU A 131 3.43 -18.66 -0.19
C LEU A 131 2.95 -19.01 -1.60
N LYS A 132 3.81 -18.90 -2.62
CA LYS A 132 3.47 -19.24 -4.00
C LYS A 132 3.06 -20.70 -4.13
N GLU A 133 3.87 -21.59 -3.58
CA GLU A 133 3.63 -23.03 -3.58
C GLU A 133 2.36 -23.39 -2.81
N PHE A 134 1.98 -22.58 -1.80
CA PHE A 134 0.74 -22.74 -1.06
C PHE A 134 -0.48 -22.32 -1.88
N VAL A 135 -0.50 -21.10 -2.43
CA VAL A 135 -1.65 -20.61 -3.23
C VAL A 135 -1.92 -21.45 -4.47
N LEU A 136 -0.87 -22.04 -5.07
CA LEU A 136 -1.01 -22.90 -6.24
C LEU A 136 -1.60 -24.30 -5.93
N LYS A 137 -1.69 -24.70 -4.66
CA LYS A 137 -2.31 -25.98 -4.24
C LYS A 137 -3.83 -25.91 -4.08
N LEU A 138 -4.43 -24.72 -4.19
CA LEU A 138 -5.87 -24.56 -4.08
C LEU A 138 -6.56 -25.38 -5.17
N HIS A 139 -7.45 -26.29 -4.78
CA HIS A 139 -8.16 -27.16 -5.72
C HIS A 139 -9.57 -27.49 -5.19
N PRO A 140 -10.62 -27.50 -6.03
CA PRO A 140 -11.99 -27.80 -5.61
C PRO A 140 -12.15 -29.16 -4.91
N SER A 141 -11.36 -30.17 -5.29
CA SER A 141 -11.39 -31.49 -4.66
C SER A 141 -10.95 -31.48 -3.19
N ASN A 142 -10.07 -30.54 -2.81
CA ASN A 142 -9.64 -30.40 -1.42
C ASN A 142 -10.68 -29.64 -0.56
N HIS A 143 -11.62 -28.94 -1.22
CA HIS A 143 -12.66 -28.13 -0.59
C HIS A 143 -14.05 -28.38 -1.20
N PRO A 144 -14.58 -29.62 -1.16
CA PRO A 144 -15.78 -30.01 -1.91
C PRO A 144 -17.06 -29.26 -1.51
N ASN A 145 -17.11 -28.73 -0.29
CA ASN A 145 -18.27 -27.99 0.24
C ASN A 145 -18.09 -26.47 0.19
N ASN A 146 -16.98 -25.97 -0.36
CA ASN A 146 -16.71 -24.54 -0.43
C ASN A 146 -17.18 -23.98 -1.79
N SER A 147 -18.26 -23.18 -1.78
CA SER A 147 -18.78 -22.55 -3.00
C SER A 147 -17.82 -21.51 -3.57
N ASP A 148 -17.13 -20.75 -2.72
CA ASP A 148 -16.20 -19.70 -3.15
C ASP A 148 -15.00 -20.28 -3.92
N VAL A 149 -14.47 -21.44 -3.48
CA VAL A 149 -13.40 -22.14 -4.22
C VAL A 149 -13.89 -22.67 -5.57
N LYS A 150 -15.15 -23.13 -5.66
CA LYS A 150 -15.75 -23.55 -6.93
C LYS A 150 -15.92 -22.37 -7.87
N ASP A 151 -16.50 -21.28 -7.39
CA ASP A 151 -16.74 -20.06 -8.15
C ASP A 151 -15.41 -19.46 -8.66
N PHE A 152 -14.38 -19.44 -7.82
CA PHE A 152 -13.03 -19.06 -8.22
C PHE A 152 -12.48 -19.95 -9.34
N TRP A 153 -12.60 -21.28 -9.20
CA TRP A 153 -12.08 -22.23 -10.19
C TRP A 153 -12.79 -22.10 -11.54
N GLU A 154 -14.12 -22.01 -11.52
CA GLU A 154 -14.96 -21.80 -12.71
C GLU A 154 -14.66 -20.47 -13.40
N ALA A 155 -14.38 -19.41 -12.63
CA ALA A 155 -13.97 -18.11 -13.16
C ALA A 155 -12.56 -18.14 -13.76
N ALA A 156 -11.63 -18.83 -13.09
CA ALA A 156 -10.21 -18.92 -13.47
C ALA A 156 -10.01 -19.70 -14.78
N PHE A 157 -10.70 -20.83 -14.95
CA PHE A 157 -10.57 -21.71 -16.12
C PHE A 157 -11.73 -21.58 -17.11
N GLN A 158 -12.70 -20.70 -16.84
CA GLN A 158 -13.89 -20.50 -17.68
C GLN A 158 -14.69 -21.79 -17.92
N CYS A 159 -14.70 -22.68 -16.93
CA CYS A 159 -15.35 -23.99 -16.97
C CYS A 159 -16.48 -24.09 -15.93
N SER A 160 -17.18 -25.23 -15.89
CA SER A 160 -18.22 -25.55 -14.90
C SER A 160 -17.85 -26.80 -14.10
N VAL A 161 -17.77 -26.71 -12.78
CA VAL A 161 -17.48 -27.84 -11.87
C VAL A 161 -18.74 -28.69 -11.69
N THR A 162 -19.91 -28.07 -11.70
CA THR A 162 -21.20 -28.79 -11.64
C THR A 162 -21.69 -29.14 -13.06
N LYS A 163 -22.17 -30.38 -13.23
CA LYS A 163 -22.82 -30.85 -14.47
C LYS A 163 -24.30 -30.46 -14.51
N GLU A 164 -24.66 -29.22 -14.19
CA GLU A 164 -26.05 -28.78 -14.38
C GLU A 164 -26.27 -28.31 -15.82
N THR A 165 -27.13 -29.04 -16.52
CA THR A 165 -27.45 -29.04 -17.95
C THR A 165 -28.22 -27.81 -18.45
N SER A 166 -28.20 -26.68 -17.74
CA SER A 166 -29.26 -25.68 -17.90
C SER A 166 -28.77 -24.24 -17.96
N SER A 167 -27.77 -23.94 -18.79
CA SER A 167 -27.71 -22.74 -19.66
C SER A 167 -26.32 -22.51 -20.30
N ASN A 168 -26.26 -22.64 -21.62
CA ASN A 168 -25.39 -21.92 -22.56
C ASN A 168 -23.86 -21.81 -22.28
N TYR A 169 -23.09 -22.65 -22.99
CA TYR A 169 -21.70 -22.47 -23.48
C TYR A 169 -20.48 -22.69 -22.55
N LYS A 170 -20.61 -23.07 -21.27
CA LYS A 170 -19.41 -23.41 -20.47
C LYS A 170 -19.04 -24.89 -20.56
N THR A 171 -17.79 -25.18 -20.92
CA THR A 171 -17.23 -26.53 -20.92
C THR A 171 -17.10 -27.06 -19.48
N PRO A 172 -17.34 -28.36 -19.22
CA PRO A 172 -17.11 -28.94 -17.90
C PRO A 172 -15.62 -28.87 -17.55
N CYS A 173 -15.31 -28.58 -16.28
CA CYS A 173 -13.93 -28.63 -15.78
C CYS A 173 -13.45 -30.09 -15.79
N THR A 174 -12.21 -30.34 -16.19
CA THR A 174 -11.60 -31.68 -16.22
C THR A 174 -11.10 -32.11 -14.85
N GLY A 175 -10.81 -31.16 -13.96
CA GLY A 175 -10.14 -31.40 -12.68
C GLY A 175 -8.63 -31.67 -12.83
N SER A 176 -8.09 -31.50 -14.04
CA SER A 176 -6.66 -31.60 -14.33
C SER A 176 -6.03 -30.23 -14.62
N GLU A 177 -6.82 -29.16 -14.54
CA GLU A 177 -6.34 -27.81 -14.74
C GLU A 177 -5.38 -27.40 -13.63
N SER A 178 -4.35 -26.63 -13.98
CA SER A 178 -3.33 -26.20 -13.02
C SER A 178 -3.27 -24.69 -12.91
N LEU A 179 -3.31 -24.19 -11.67
CA LEU A 179 -3.12 -22.76 -11.40
C LEU A 179 -1.73 -22.27 -11.84
N THR A 180 -0.74 -23.16 -11.99
CA THR A 180 0.60 -22.80 -12.48
C THR A 180 0.59 -22.22 -13.89
N GLU A 181 -0.41 -22.56 -14.70
CA GLU A 181 -0.52 -22.15 -16.09
C GLU A 181 -1.23 -20.78 -16.24
N LEU A 182 -1.88 -20.32 -15.18
CA LEU A 182 -2.60 -19.05 -15.19
C LEU A 182 -1.64 -17.89 -14.91
N LYS A 183 -1.75 -16.83 -15.72
CA LYS A 183 -1.17 -15.52 -15.44
C LYS A 183 -2.29 -14.56 -15.09
N ASN A 184 -2.57 -14.43 -13.80
CA ASN A 184 -3.66 -13.58 -13.31
C ASN A 184 -3.28 -12.92 -11.96
N GLN A 185 -4.12 -12.04 -11.43
CA GLN A 185 -3.81 -11.32 -10.19
C GLN A 185 -3.60 -12.25 -8.98
N TYR A 186 -4.16 -13.45 -9.00
CA TYR A 186 -4.01 -14.44 -7.93
C TYR A 186 -2.66 -15.17 -7.97
N THR A 187 -2.15 -15.49 -9.17
CA THR A 187 -0.89 -16.22 -9.37
C THR A 187 0.33 -15.33 -9.57
N ASP A 188 0.12 -14.03 -9.79
CA ASP A 188 1.17 -13.05 -10.01
C ASP A 188 1.94 -12.74 -8.70
N GLU A 189 3.25 -12.99 -8.71
CA GLU A 189 4.16 -12.69 -7.60
C GLU A 189 4.69 -11.26 -7.63
N SER A 190 4.44 -10.50 -8.71
CA SER A 190 4.99 -9.15 -8.85
C SER A 190 4.32 -8.12 -7.92
N GLU A 191 3.14 -8.44 -7.37
CA GLU A 191 2.30 -7.53 -6.58
C GLU A 191 2.00 -8.03 -5.15
N ILE A 192 2.99 -8.66 -4.47
CA ILE A 192 2.86 -9.13 -3.06
C ILE A 192 2.99 -7.95 -2.06
N ARG A 193 2.17 -6.91 -2.24
CA ARG A 193 2.19 -5.69 -1.42
C ARG A 193 1.20 -5.77 -0.27
N ILE A 194 -0.08 -5.84 -0.59
CA ILE A 194 -1.16 -6.02 0.41
C ILE A 194 -1.04 -7.39 1.06
N THR A 195 -0.65 -8.39 0.28
CA THR A 195 -0.37 -9.75 0.70
C THR A 195 0.65 -9.78 1.84
N ASN A 196 1.74 -9.01 1.75
CA ASN A 196 2.71 -8.87 2.84
C ASN A 196 2.10 -8.22 4.09
N ASN A 197 1.22 -7.23 3.93
CA ASN A 197 0.54 -6.61 5.07
C ASN A 197 -0.39 -7.58 5.81
N VAL A 198 -1.11 -8.45 5.09
CA VAL A 198 -1.93 -9.50 5.70
C VAL A 198 -1.04 -10.50 6.46
N TYR A 199 0.05 -10.95 5.85
CA TYR A 199 1.02 -11.82 6.51
C TYR A 199 1.58 -11.19 7.80
N LYS A 200 1.99 -9.92 7.75
CA LYS A 200 2.46 -9.16 8.91
C LYS A 200 1.39 -8.99 9.98
N ALA A 201 0.14 -8.75 9.60
CA ALA A 201 -0.98 -8.58 10.53
C ALA A 201 -1.25 -9.86 11.31
N VAL A 202 -1.27 -11.03 10.64
CA VAL A 202 -1.40 -12.33 11.31
C VAL A 202 -0.27 -12.53 12.32
N TYR A 203 0.97 -12.29 11.88
CA TYR A 203 2.13 -12.42 12.76
C TYR A 203 2.09 -11.44 13.94
N ALA A 204 1.64 -10.21 13.73
CA ALA A 204 1.53 -9.22 14.81
C ALA A 204 0.55 -9.68 15.90
N VAL A 205 -0.60 -10.24 15.51
CA VAL A 205 -1.55 -10.86 16.45
C VAL A 205 -0.96 -12.11 17.11
N ALA A 206 -0.23 -12.95 16.36
CA ALA A 206 0.39 -14.13 16.94
C ALA A 206 1.47 -13.79 17.97
N TYR A 207 2.30 -12.77 17.72
CA TYR A 207 3.30 -12.30 18.68
C TYR A 207 2.66 -11.58 19.88
N SER A 208 1.54 -10.87 19.69
CA SER A 208 0.79 -10.28 20.81
C SER A 208 0.21 -11.38 21.71
N LEU A 209 -0.37 -12.43 21.12
CA LEU A 209 -0.83 -13.63 21.85
C LEU A 209 0.33 -14.35 22.55
N HIS A 210 1.48 -14.50 21.87
CA HIS A 210 2.66 -15.16 22.43
C HIS A 210 3.17 -14.43 23.68
N SER A 211 3.25 -13.10 23.63
CA SER A 211 3.60 -12.27 24.79
C SER A 211 2.53 -12.34 25.87
N GLN A 212 1.25 -12.27 25.49
CA GLN A 212 0.14 -12.23 26.44
C GLN A 212 0.01 -13.54 27.23
N LEU A 213 0.20 -14.68 26.54
CA LEU A 213 0.14 -16.03 27.11
C LEU A 213 1.44 -16.45 27.82
N GLU A 214 2.45 -15.57 27.86
CA GLU A 214 3.75 -15.82 28.49
C GLU A 214 4.42 -17.10 27.96
N CYS A 215 4.38 -17.26 26.64
CA CYS A 215 4.92 -18.44 26.00
C CYS A 215 6.46 -18.44 26.05
N MET A 216 7.04 -19.60 26.35
CA MET A 216 8.47 -19.82 26.34
C MET A 216 8.84 -20.96 25.39
N PRO A 217 9.98 -20.89 24.68
CA PRO A 217 10.47 -22.01 23.88
C PRO A 217 10.56 -23.28 24.73
N GLN A 218 10.04 -24.39 24.21
CA GLN A 218 10.03 -25.73 24.83
C GLN A 218 9.22 -25.90 26.14
N LYS A 219 8.91 -24.83 26.87
CA LYS A 219 8.09 -24.87 28.10
C LYS A 219 6.59 -24.65 27.84
N GLY A 220 6.20 -24.32 26.62
CA GLY A 220 4.82 -24.04 26.25
C GLY A 220 4.36 -22.65 26.73
N CYS A 221 3.04 -22.44 26.73
CA CYS A 221 2.42 -21.20 27.20
C CYS A 221 1.86 -21.37 28.61
N ALA A 222 2.16 -20.42 29.50
CA ALA A 222 1.91 -20.55 30.93
C ALA A 222 0.48 -20.17 31.36
N LYS A 223 -0.22 -19.33 30.57
CA LYS A 223 -1.58 -18.86 30.89
C LYS A 223 -2.68 -19.67 30.23
N ASN A 224 -3.86 -19.60 30.84
CA ASN A 224 -5.09 -20.14 30.28
C ASN A 224 -5.38 -19.49 28.91
N LEU A 225 -5.84 -20.30 27.96
CA LEU A 225 -6.22 -19.88 26.60
C LEU A 225 -7.45 -18.96 26.55
N GLN A 226 -8.14 -18.79 27.69
CA GLN A 226 -9.21 -17.83 27.92
C GLN A 226 -8.66 -16.39 27.87
N THR A 227 -8.35 -15.90 26.68
CA THR A 227 -7.91 -14.51 26.43
C THR A 227 -9.07 -13.69 25.86
N GLU A 228 -9.26 -12.46 26.35
CA GLU A 228 -10.24 -11.51 25.81
C GLU A 228 -9.64 -10.59 24.75
N PRO A 229 -10.41 -10.12 23.75
CA PRO A 229 -9.89 -9.26 22.68
C PRO A 229 -9.15 -8.00 23.16
N TRP A 230 -9.61 -7.38 24.25
CA TRP A 230 -8.96 -6.19 24.82
C TRP A 230 -7.56 -6.49 25.38
N GLN A 231 -7.31 -7.71 25.85
CA GLN A 231 -5.99 -8.14 26.30
C GLN A 231 -5.03 -8.32 25.12
N VAL A 232 -5.53 -8.87 24.01
CA VAL A 232 -4.78 -8.96 22.75
C VAL A 232 -4.43 -7.56 22.26
N LEU A 233 -5.35 -6.60 22.36
CA LEU A 233 -5.10 -5.20 21.99
C LEU A 233 -4.02 -4.55 22.84
N ASP A 234 -4.02 -4.73 24.16
CA ASP A 234 -2.97 -4.15 25.03
C ASP A 234 -1.59 -4.74 24.71
N ALA A 235 -1.52 -6.05 24.42
CA ALA A 235 -0.30 -6.69 23.99
C ALA A 235 0.12 -6.22 22.57
N LEU A 236 -0.83 -6.04 21.66
CA LEU A 236 -0.58 -5.60 20.28
C LEU A 236 0.09 -4.22 20.24
N LYS A 237 -0.28 -3.30 21.13
CA LYS A 237 0.36 -1.98 21.27
C LYS A 237 1.85 -2.04 21.62
N LYS A 238 2.33 -3.17 22.13
CA LYS A 238 3.70 -3.36 22.63
C LYS A 238 4.55 -4.28 21.75
N VAL A 239 3.99 -4.83 20.67
CA VAL A 239 4.72 -5.78 19.82
C VAL A 239 5.89 -5.10 19.11
N ASN A 240 7.03 -5.77 19.12
CA ASN A 240 8.22 -5.36 18.41
C ASN A 240 9.04 -6.61 18.09
N PHE A 241 8.93 -7.09 16.86
CA PHE A 241 9.58 -8.31 16.42
C PHE A 241 10.09 -8.18 15.00
N THR A 242 10.90 -9.15 14.58
CA THR A 242 11.42 -9.24 13.22
C THR A 242 10.93 -10.54 12.58
N LEU A 243 10.37 -10.44 11.38
CA LEU A 243 9.96 -11.58 10.58
C LEU A 243 11.16 -12.33 9.99
N ARG A 244 10.96 -13.57 9.53
CA ARG A 244 11.98 -14.34 8.81
C ARG A 244 12.43 -13.66 7.51
N THR A 245 11.60 -12.78 6.96
CA THR A 245 11.93 -11.92 5.82
C THR A 245 12.94 -10.82 6.16
N GLY A 246 13.26 -10.62 7.44
CA GLY A 246 14.13 -9.53 7.93
C GLY A 246 13.37 -8.23 8.24
N GLU A 247 12.08 -8.15 7.92
CA GLU A 247 11.28 -6.97 8.23
C GLU A 247 10.96 -6.86 9.71
N ARG A 248 11.23 -5.68 10.29
CA ARG A 248 10.79 -5.34 11.64
C ARG A 248 9.34 -4.88 11.63
N VAL A 249 8.55 -5.38 12.57
CA VAL A 249 7.12 -5.05 12.75
C VAL A 249 6.92 -4.49 14.15
N PHE A 250 6.40 -3.27 14.21
CA PHE A 250 6.03 -2.56 15.43
C PHE A 250 5.01 -1.48 15.06
N PHE A 251 4.32 -0.95 16.07
CA PHE A 251 3.34 0.13 15.91
C PHE A 251 3.78 1.38 16.69
N ASP A 252 3.42 2.55 16.17
CA ASP A 252 3.60 3.82 16.87
C ASP A 252 2.46 4.09 17.88
N GLY A 253 2.43 5.28 18.47
CA GLY A 253 1.41 5.66 19.46
C GLY A 253 -0.02 5.71 18.92
N ASN A 254 -0.20 5.80 17.60
CA ASN A 254 -1.51 5.80 16.93
C ASN A 254 -1.94 4.39 16.49
N GLY A 255 -1.04 3.40 16.58
CA GLY A 255 -1.27 2.07 16.06
C GLY A 255 -0.86 1.90 14.60
N ASP A 256 -0.12 2.87 14.03
CA ASP A 256 0.35 2.79 12.66
C ASP A 256 1.66 1.99 12.57
N PRO A 257 1.82 1.09 11.59
CA PRO A 257 3.08 0.42 11.35
C PRO A 257 4.09 1.39 10.74
N ALA A 258 5.38 1.12 10.91
CA ALA A 258 6.42 1.91 10.27
C ALA A 258 6.27 1.94 8.74
N ALA A 259 6.14 3.13 8.17
CA ALA A 259 5.94 3.33 6.75
C ALA A 259 7.19 2.94 5.94
N LYS A 260 7.01 1.99 5.02
CA LYS A 260 8.02 1.61 4.01
C LYS A 260 7.38 1.58 2.64
N TYR A 261 7.90 2.39 1.74
CA TYR A 261 7.38 2.53 0.38
C TYR A 261 8.48 2.33 -0.65
N GLU A 262 8.11 1.74 -1.78
CA GLU A 262 8.91 1.74 -2.98
C GLU A 262 8.51 2.91 -3.86
N VAL A 263 9.52 3.64 -4.34
CA VAL A 263 9.32 4.63 -5.39
C VAL A 263 9.39 3.87 -6.71
N VAL A 264 8.26 3.80 -7.41
CA VAL A 264 8.15 3.11 -8.70
C VAL A 264 8.08 4.10 -9.85
N ASN A 265 8.83 3.82 -10.90
CA ASN A 265 8.77 4.51 -12.18
C ASN A 265 8.14 3.58 -13.21
N TRP A 266 7.11 4.06 -13.89
CA TRP A 266 6.36 3.31 -14.88
C TRP A 266 7.10 3.41 -16.20
N GLN A 267 7.61 2.28 -16.69
CA GLN A 267 8.42 2.21 -17.90
C GLN A 267 7.72 1.37 -18.95
N LEU A 268 7.89 1.71 -20.23
CA LEU A 268 7.39 0.89 -21.31
C LEU A 268 8.36 -0.28 -21.52
N GLY A 269 7.86 -1.50 -21.33
CA GLY A 269 8.59 -2.73 -21.61
C GLY A 269 8.77 -2.96 -23.12
N PRO A 270 9.65 -3.89 -23.52
CA PRO A 270 9.94 -4.17 -24.93
C PRO A 270 8.73 -4.72 -25.71
N ASN A 271 7.73 -5.26 -25.00
CA ASN A 271 6.48 -5.77 -25.55
C ASN A 271 5.35 -4.72 -25.59
N GLY A 272 5.63 -3.46 -25.22
CA GLY A 272 4.63 -2.40 -25.12
C GLY A 272 3.76 -2.44 -23.86
N ALA A 273 3.99 -3.38 -22.94
CA ALA A 273 3.34 -3.39 -21.64
C ALA A 273 3.99 -2.40 -20.67
N VAL A 274 3.25 -1.90 -19.69
CA VAL A 274 3.79 -1.06 -18.61
C VAL A 274 4.49 -1.95 -17.59
N GLU A 275 5.75 -1.65 -17.30
CA GLU A 275 6.56 -2.28 -16.26
C GLU A 275 6.78 -1.32 -15.10
N PHE A 276 6.53 -1.77 -13.87
CA PHE A 276 6.76 -1.00 -12.66
C PHE A 276 8.17 -1.28 -12.14
N LYS A 277 9.12 -0.38 -12.42
CA LYS A 277 10.50 -0.50 -11.93
C LYS A 277 10.70 0.30 -10.65
N ALA A 278 11.22 -0.36 -9.61
CA ALA A 278 11.62 0.31 -8.39
C ALA A 278 12.86 1.19 -8.66
N VAL A 279 12.74 2.49 -8.43
CA VAL A 279 13.80 3.50 -8.63
C VAL A 279 14.21 4.19 -7.34
N GLY A 280 13.63 3.78 -6.22
CA GLY A 280 13.97 4.32 -4.91
C GLY A 280 13.12 3.67 -3.82
N TYR A 281 13.38 4.08 -2.59
CA TYR A 281 12.63 3.65 -1.42
C TYR A 281 12.47 4.81 -0.43
N TYR A 282 11.39 4.72 0.34
CA TYR A 282 11.17 5.51 1.53
C TYR A 282 11.07 4.59 2.73
N ASP A 283 11.87 4.81 3.76
CA ASP A 283 11.84 4.05 5.02
C ASP A 283 11.78 5.02 6.20
N ALA A 284 10.61 5.11 6.83
CA ALA A 284 10.38 5.98 7.98
C ALA A 284 11.17 5.56 9.23
N THR A 285 11.72 4.34 9.27
CA THR A 285 12.53 3.86 10.40
C THR A 285 13.94 4.43 10.42
N LEU A 286 14.38 5.07 9.33
CA LEU A 286 15.71 5.68 9.21
C LEU A 286 15.75 7.12 9.76
N PRO A 287 16.93 7.64 10.13
CA PRO A 287 17.09 9.01 10.59
C PRO A 287 16.67 10.08 9.56
N PRO A 288 16.27 11.28 9.99
CA PRO A 288 15.95 12.39 9.08
C PRO A 288 17.06 12.65 8.07
N GLY A 289 16.69 12.82 6.80
CA GLY A 289 17.63 12.99 5.68
C GLY A 289 18.13 11.68 5.05
N GLN A 290 17.90 10.52 5.68
CA GLN A 290 18.21 9.19 5.12
C GLN A 290 16.95 8.38 4.77
N GLN A 291 15.77 8.89 5.10
CA GLN A 291 14.50 8.19 4.90
C GLN A 291 14.15 7.99 3.43
N PHE A 292 14.54 8.90 2.55
CA PHE A 292 14.23 8.84 1.13
C PHE A 292 15.51 8.65 0.32
N VAL A 293 15.57 7.56 -0.46
CA VAL A 293 16.72 7.25 -1.30
C VAL A 293 16.22 6.93 -2.69
N MET A 294 16.77 7.66 -3.68
CA MET A 294 16.60 7.31 -5.09
C MET A 294 17.86 6.62 -5.59
N SER A 295 17.67 5.51 -6.29
CA SER A 295 18.75 4.81 -6.97
C SER A 295 19.08 5.55 -8.27
N PRO A 296 20.36 5.61 -8.71
CA PRO A 296 20.78 6.27 -9.94
C PRO A 296 20.40 5.47 -11.22
N VAL A 297 19.19 4.91 -11.25
CA VAL A 297 18.67 4.12 -12.38
C VAL A 297 18.14 5.04 -13.47
N ASP A 298 18.19 4.58 -14.72
CA ASP A 298 17.54 5.21 -15.88
C ASP A 298 16.03 5.36 -15.64
N MET A 299 15.63 6.50 -15.10
CA MET A 299 14.23 6.91 -15.00
C MET A 299 13.71 7.28 -16.39
N ALA A 300 12.54 6.75 -16.72
CA ALA A 300 11.79 7.16 -17.90
C ALA A 300 10.91 8.35 -17.52
N TRP A 301 11.13 9.48 -18.18
CA TRP A 301 10.27 10.65 -18.08
C TRP A 301 9.28 10.67 -19.25
N ALA A 302 8.24 11.50 -19.13
CA ALA A 302 7.21 11.62 -20.15
C ALA A 302 7.80 11.88 -21.55
N GLY A 303 7.25 11.21 -22.56
CA GLY A 303 7.76 11.30 -23.94
C GLY A 303 9.09 10.59 -24.19
N GLY A 304 9.53 9.70 -23.29
CA GLY A 304 10.76 8.92 -23.46
C GLY A 304 12.04 9.71 -23.15
N GLN A 305 11.91 10.86 -22.50
CA GLN A 305 13.05 11.67 -22.09
C GLN A 305 13.83 10.98 -20.96
N LYS A 306 15.17 11.07 -21.02
CA LYS A 306 16.06 10.59 -19.94
C LYS A 306 16.49 11.72 -19.00
N GLN A 307 16.38 12.97 -19.43
CA GLN A 307 16.72 14.13 -18.61
C GLN A 307 15.55 14.46 -17.68
N LYS A 308 15.89 14.80 -16.43
CA LYS A 308 14.89 15.24 -15.46
C LYS A 308 14.15 16.48 -15.99
N PRO A 309 12.81 16.52 -15.96
CA PRO A 309 12.07 17.70 -16.35
C PRO A 309 12.25 18.81 -15.31
N THR A 310 12.25 20.05 -15.77
CA THR A 310 12.16 21.23 -14.91
C THR A 310 10.69 21.54 -14.64
N SER A 311 10.30 21.64 -13.38
CA SER A 311 8.92 21.96 -12.97
C SER A 311 8.92 23.13 -12.00
N VAL A 312 9.25 24.31 -12.52
CA VAL A 312 9.28 25.58 -11.76
C VAL A 312 8.23 26.55 -12.30
N CYS A 313 7.70 27.42 -11.44
CA CYS A 313 6.75 28.45 -11.88
C CYS A 313 7.43 29.57 -12.66
N SER A 314 8.67 29.89 -12.29
CA SER A 314 9.49 30.93 -12.89
C SER A 314 10.92 30.44 -12.92
N GLU A 315 11.56 30.61 -14.07
CA GLU A 315 12.99 30.30 -14.25
C GLU A 315 13.84 31.14 -13.31
N SER A 316 15.05 30.64 -13.00
CA SER A 316 15.98 31.36 -12.16
C SER A 316 16.37 32.70 -12.77
N CYS A 317 16.35 33.76 -11.95
CA CYS A 317 16.70 35.10 -12.39
C CYS A 317 18.21 35.21 -12.66
N PRO A 318 18.63 35.71 -13.83
CA PRO A 318 20.03 35.90 -14.13
C PRO A 318 20.64 37.04 -13.29
N SER A 319 21.97 37.08 -13.22
CA SER A 319 22.70 38.24 -12.70
C SER A 319 22.26 39.52 -13.45
N GLY A 320 22.18 40.63 -12.73
CA GLY A 320 21.62 41.89 -13.22
C GLY A 320 20.13 42.08 -12.98
N THR A 321 19.46 41.05 -12.46
CA THR A 321 18.04 41.10 -12.12
C THR A 321 17.81 40.67 -10.68
N ARG A 322 16.64 41.06 -10.14
CA ARG A 322 16.12 40.62 -8.84
C ARG A 322 14.72 40.05 -8.97
N LYS A 323 14.32 39.23 -8.00
CA LYS A 323 12.98 38.64 -7.94
C LYS A 323 11.94 39.68 -7.52
N ALA A 324 10.86 39.78 -8.28
CA ALA A 324 9.68 40.55 -7.91
C ALA A 324 8.46 39.63 -7.82
N VAL A 325 7.88 39.52 -6.62
CA VAL A 325 6.72 38.64 -6.38
C VAL A 325 5.51 39.13 -7.17
N ARG A 326 4.84 38.22 -7.87
CA ARG A 326 3.59 38.52 -8.59
C ARG A 326 2.42 38.60 -7.60
N ARG A 327 1.79 39.78 -7.50
CA ARG A 327 0.59 39.94 -6.65
C ARG A 327 -0.52 38.97 -7.09
N GLY A 328 -1.07 38.23 -6.12
CA GLY A 328 -2.11 37.23 -6.37
C GLY A 328 -1.62 35.86 -6.86
N LYS A 329 -0.30 35.63 -6.94
CA LYS A 329 0.31 34.33 -7.24
C LYS A 329 1.11 33.80 -6.05
N PRO A 330 1.42 32.48 -6.00
CA PRO A 330 2.29 31.90 -4.97
C PRO A 330 3.70 32.50 -4.96
N VAL A 331 4.40 32.41 -3.82
CA VAL A 331 5.74 33.00 -3.60
C VAL A 331 6.80 32.48 -4.60
N CYS A 332 6.65 31.26 -5.09
CA CYS A 332 7.56 30.69 -6.09
C CYS A 332 7.39 31.27 -7.51
N CYS A 333 6.38 32.10 -7.74
CA CYS A 333 6.10 32.73 -9.03
C CYS A 333 6.50 34.20 -8.99
N TYR A 334 7.55 34.55 -9.72
CA TYR A 334 8.16 35.89 -9.68
C TYR A 334 8.58 36.35 -11.07
N ASP A 335 8.70 37.66 -11.24
CA ASP A 335 9.31 38.29 -12.41
C ASP A 335 10.76 38.66 -12.11
N CYS A 336 11.63 38.49 -13.10
CA CYS A 336 13.00 38.95 -13.01
C CYS A 336 13.05 40.40 -13.48
N VAL A 337 13.14 41.31 -12.52
CA VAL A 337 13.16 42.76 -12.78
C VAL A 337 14.61 43.22 -12.80
N PRO A 338 15.07 43.95 -13.84
CA PRO A 338 16.42 44.48 -13.87
C PRO A 338 16.69 45.41 -12.70
N CYS A 339 17.93 45.40 -12.20
CA CYS A 339 18.35 46.35 -11.18
C CYS A 339 18.27 47.78 -11.71
N ALA A 340 18.01 48.72 -10.79
CA ALA A 340 18.00 50.13 -11.13
C ALA A 340 19.41 50.61 -11.53
N GLU A 341 19.48 51.79 -12.14
CA GLU A 341 20.77 52.40 -12.44
C GLU A 341 21.54 52.70 -11.15
N GLY A 342 22.85 52.43 -11.16
CA GLY A 342 23.67 52.49 -9.95
C GLY A 342 23.57 51.26 -9.04
N GLU A 343 22.68 50.29 -9.31
CA GLU A 343 22.57 49.03 -8.58
C GLU A 343 22.94 47.82 -9.44
N ILE A 344 23.39 46.74 -8.78
CA ILE A 344 23.77 45.49 -9.42
C ILE A 344 23.23 44.25 -8.72
N SER A 345 23.18 43.14 -9.44
CA SER A 345 22.94 41.79 -8.89
C SER A 345 24.00 40.85 -9.45
N ASN A 346 24.97 40.45 -8.63
CA ASN A 346 26.09 39.62 -9.07
C ASN A 346 25.84 38.12 -8.97
N LYS A 347 24.75 37.70 -8.33
CA LYS A 347 24.35 36.31 -8.14
C LYS A 347 23.04 36.04 -8.88
N THR A 348 22.90 34.83 -9.42
CA THR A 348 21.62 34.33 -9.90
C THR A 348 20.63 34.21 -8.74
N ASP A 349 19.35 34.42 -9.03
CA ASP A 349 18.25 34.27 -8.08
C ASP A 349 18.28 35.21 -6.85
N SER A 350 18.89 36.38 -7.01
CA SER A 350 18.90 37.41 -5.96
C SER A 350 17.51 37.99 -5.68
N ASN A 351 17.18 38.19 -4.40
CA ASN A 351 15.92 38.83 -3.99
C ASN A 351 15.97 40.35 -4.16
N ASP A 352 17.14 40.95 -3.97
CA ASP A 352 17.38 42.40 -3.99
C ASP A 352 18.64 42.74 -4.78
N CYS A 353 18.73 44.00 -5.22
CA CYS A 353 19.92 44.56 -5.87
C CYS A 353 20.76 45.33 -4.84
N ILE A 354 22.06 45.44 -5.11
CA ILE A 354 23.05 46.08 -4.23
C ILE A 354 23.54 47.36 -4.91
N PRO A 355 23.56 48.52 -4.24
CA PRO A 355 24.09 49.74 -4.80
C PRO A 355 25.61 49.67 -5.00
N CYS A 356 26.11 50.29 -6.06
CA CYS A 356 27.54 50.48 -6.28
C CYS A 356 28.10 51.60 -5.38
N ASP A 357 29.38 51.48 -4.99
CA ASP A 357 30.10 52.53 -4.27
C ASP A 357 30.21 53.83 -5.10
N LEU A 358 30.45 54.95 -4.43
CA LEU A 358 30.36 56.30 -5.02
C LEU A 358 31.21 56.51 -6.28
N GLU A 359 32.38 55.87 -6.39
CA GLU A 359 33.29 55.97 -7.53
C GLU A 359 32.90 55.05 -8.71
N TYR A 360 31.94 54.16 -8.49
CA TYR A 360 31.51 53.14 -9.43
C TYR A 360 30.06 53.35 -9.87
N TRP A 361 29.70 52.74 -11.01
CA TRP A 361 28.37 52.72 -11.59
C TRP A 361 28.05 51.32 -12.09
N SER A 362 26.76 50.97 -12.18
CA SER A 362 26.39 49.67 -12.73
C SER A 362 26.63 49.64 -14.24
N ASN A 363 27.18 48.53 -14.73
CA ASN A 363 27.35 48.31 -16.16
C ASN A 363 25.99 48.09 -16.87
N GLU A 364 25.99 48.03 -18.21
CA GLU A 364 24.74 47.85 -18.99
C GLU A 364 23.94 46.60 -18.59
N LYS A 365 24.64 45.51 -18.26
CA LYS A 365 24.02 44.25 -17.82
C LYS A 365 23.59 44.27 -16.34
N ARG A 366 23.92 45.32 -15.59
CA ARG A 366 23.70 45.47 -14.15
C ARG A 366 24.27 44.32 -13.31
N ASP A 367 25.25 43.59 -13.81
CA ASP A 367 25.84 42.42 -13.14
C ASP A 367 27.08 42.77 -12.30
N ARG A 368 27.71 43.92 -12.56
CA ARG A 368 28.90 44.39 -11.86
C ARG A 368 29.02 45.91 -11.86
N CYS A 369 29.73 46.42 -10.86
CA CYS A 369 30.09 47.82 -10.76
C CYS A 369 31.36 48.10 -11.57
N VAL A 370 31.34 49.14 -12.39
CA VAL A 370 32.46 49.63 -13.21
C VAL A 370 32.77 51.07 -12.85
N LEU A 371 34.02 51.51 -12.99
CA LEU A 371 34.39 52.90 -12.67
C LEU A 371 33.57 53.87 -13.52
N LYS A 372 33.09 54.96 -12.90
CA LYS A 372 32.37 56.02 -13.63
C LYS A 372 33.29 56.61 -14.71
N THR A 373 32.78 56.73 -15.92
CA THR A 373 33.43 57.51 -16.97
C THR A 373 33.36 58.98 -16.56
N VAL A 374 34.52 59.62 -16.41
CA VAL A 374 34.59 61.06 -16.17
C VAL A 374 34.31 61.75 -17.51
N GLU A 375 33.12 62.31 -17.64
CA GLU A 375 32.83 63.24 -18.73
C GLU A 375 33.30 64.63 -18.30
N PHE A 376 34.24 65.20 -19.06
CA PHE A 376 34.61 66.60 -18.91
C PHE A 376 33.56 67.43 -19.61
N LEU A 377 32.83 68.24 -18.86
CA LEU A 377 31.98 69.27 -19.45
C LEU A 377 32.86 70.29 -20.16
N SER A 378 32.59 70.54 -21.44
CA SER A 378 33.19 71.63 -22.18
C SER A 378 32.57 72.95 -21.69
N PHE A 379 33.40 73.98 -21.48
CA PHE A 379 32.96 75.35 -21.11
C PHE A 379 31.95 75.97 -22.13
N GLU A 380 31.83 75.37 -23.31
CA GLU A 380 30.91 75.82 -24.36
C GLU A 380 29.50 75.21 -24.24
N GLU A 381 29.26 74.29 -23.28
CA GLU A 381 27.95 73.65 -23.09
C GLU A 381 27.11 74.34 -22.01
N VAL A 382 25.79 74.34 -22.18
CA VAL A 382 24.88 75.14 -21.34
C VAL A 382 24.88 74.73 -19.86
N MET A 383 25.35 73.52 -19.53
CA MET A 383 25.50 73.03 -18.15
C MET A 383 26.96 72.94 -17.68
N GLY A 384 27.91 73.49 -18.44
CA GLY A 384 29.35 73.51 -18.14
C GLY A 384 30.01 74.81 -18.55
#